data_AF-A0A8T7AV40-F1
#
_entry.id   AF-A0A8T7AV40-F1
#
_cell.length_a   1.000
_cell.length_b   1.000
_cell.length_c   1.000
_cell.angle_alpha   90.00
_cell.angle_beta   90.00
_cell.angle_gamma   90.00
#
_symmetry.space_group_name_H-M   'P 1'
#
loop_
_entity.id
_entity.type
_entity.pdbx_description
1 polymer ?
#
loop_
_entity_poly.entity_id
_entity_poly.type
_entity_poly.pdbx_seq_one_letter_code
_entity_poly.pdbx_strand_id
1 'polypeptide(L)'
;GIPQAVLDLGKANAEAEGKDGWVLRLDQPTYVAVMTYADDDRLRQDFYTAWVTRASDQGPVAGQFDNTHVMEDIMGLRHEAANIVGFKNFAEYALASRMAADVDEVTDFLHHLATVSRPSAEQELADLEAWVGRKLEPWDIGYYSEKLRLDRFSISDEELRPYFPLPRVMDGLFQVMEKLYGLQARERHDVDRWQPEVQYYALVTESGEEVGGFFMDMYARPDKRPGAWMDECVLRKRSNGSVQLPVAHLVCNCTKPADGKPAQLSHDEIVTLFHEFGHTLHHLLTRVDYPSVSGTNGVPWDAIELPSQFMENFAWDPDVVRGMSKHVDTGAQLPDELLDKLQASRVFQSGLQMVRQVEFSLFDWRIHAEYDPTKGPRFREILNEVREQVSVIRPPSFSRFANSFAHVFGGGYAAGYYSYKWAEVLAADAFSAFQERGVFNREVADSFRENILEVGGTRDIGEAFRSFRGRAPRIEPLLAQAGINTVPPDNS
;
A
#
# COMPACT_ATOMS: atom_id res chain seq x y z
N GLY A 1 22.52 13.89 -9.47
CA GLY A 1 21.69 12.81 -8.92
C GLY A 1 20.20 13.09 -9.01
N ILE A 2 19.69 14.17 -8.40
CA ILE A 2 18.25 14.45 -8.30
C ILE A 2 17.57 14.52 -9.68
N PRO A 3 16.40 13.86 -9.87
CA PRO A 3 15.64 13.91 -11.13
C PRO A 3 15.29 15.34 -11.56
N GLN A 4 15.36 15.60 -12.88
CA GLN A 4 15.15 16.94 -13.43
C GLN A 4 13.78 17.52 -13.09
N ALA A 5 12.72 16.71 -13.08
CA ALA A 5 11.37 17.16 -12.73
C ALA A 5 11.29 17.76 -11.31
N VAL A 6 12.05 17.21 -10.36
CA VAL A 6 12.13 17.70 -8.98
C VAL A 6 12.94 19.00 -8.91
N LEU A 7 13.99 19.12 -9.72
CA LEU A 7 14.77 20.37 -9.84
C LEU A 7 13.94 21.48 -10.49
N ASP A 8 13.14 21.17 -11.52
CA ASP A 8 12.27 22.15 -12.17
C ASP A 8 11.18 22.66 -11.21
N LEU A 9 10.56 21.75 -10.44
CA LEU A 9 9.63 22.12 -9.37
C LEU A 9 10.32 22.99 -8.30
N GLY A 10 11.53 22.61 -7.90
CA GLY A 10 12.32 23.37 -6.92
C GLY A 10 12.65 24.79 -7.42
N LYS A 11 12.94 24.95 -8.71
CA LYS A 11 13.19 26.25 -9.31
C LYS A 11 11.92 27.10 -9.37
N ALA A 12 10.79 26.51 -9.77
CA ALA A 12 9.51 27.20 -9.77
C ALA A 12 9.11 27.67 -8.37
N ASN A 13 9.35 26.86 -7.33
CA ASN A 13 9.14 27.27 -5.94
C ASN A 13 10.04 28.44 -5.54
N ALA A 14 11.32 28.45 -5.97
CA ALA A 14 12.25 29.54 -5.68
C ALA A 14 11.79 30.86 -6.35
N GLU A 15 11.40 30.80 -7.62
CA GLU A 15 10.86 31.94 -8.36
C GLU A 15 9.58 32.49 -7.69
N ALA A 16 8.67 31.61 -7.26
CA ALA A 16 7.45 31.99 -6.55
C ALA A 16 7.72 32.65 -5.18
N GLU A 17 8.81 32.27 -4.52
CA GLU A 17 9.22 32.83 -3.22
C GLU A 17 10.22 33.99 -3.35
N GLY A 18 10.55 34.42 -4.57
CA GLY A 18 11.51 35.51 -4.83
C GLY A 18 12.94 35.17 -4.37
N LYS A 19 13.32 33.90 -4.40
CA LYS A 19 14.63 33.38 -3.99
C LYS A 19 15.43 32.93 -5.22
N ASP A 20 16.74 33.11 -5.17
CA ASP A 20 17.64 32.51 -6.16
C ASP A 20 17.84 31.01 -5.91
N GLY A 21 18.05 30.24 -6.99
CA GLY A 21 18.37 28.81 -6.90
C GLY A 21 17.14 27.90 -6.86
N TRP A 22 17.10 26.98 -5.88
CA TRP A 22 16.06 25.96 -5.73
C TRP A 22 15.47 25.97 -4.32
N VAL A 23 14.15 25.87 -4.23
CA VAL A 23 13.42 25.63 -2.98
C VAL A 23 12.82 24.23 -3.05
N LEU A 24 13.53 23.28 -2.45
CA LEU A 24 13.08 21.91 -2.29
C LEU A 24 12.28 21.79 -0.97
N ARG A 25 11.03 21.33 -1.06
CA ARG A 25 10.12 21.21 0.09
C ARG A 25 10.13 19.80 0.68
N LEU A 26 9.50 19.62 1.84
CA LEU A 26 9.32 18.32 2.50
C LEU A 26 7.99 17.65 2.12
N ASP A 27 7.50 17.86 0.90
CA ASP A 27 6.48 16.98 0.34
C ASP A 27 7.10 15.61 0.03
N GLN A 28 6.27 14.58 0.06
CA GLN A 28 6.76 13.20 -0.04
C GLN A 28 7.51 12.90 -1.36
N PRO A 29 7.03 13.33 -2.55
CA PRO A 29 7.77 13.13 -3.79
C PRO A 29 9.17 13.74 -3.76
N THR A 30 9.29 14.99 -3.30
CA THR A 30 10.59 15.68 -3.21
C THR A 30 11.51 15.00 -2.19
N TYR A 31 10.99 14.65 -1.01
CA TYR A 31 11.77 13.95 0.01
C TYR A 31 12.31 12.61 -0.49
N VAL A 32 11.44 11.78 -1.07
CA VAL A 32 11.83 10.47 -1.63
C VAL A 32 12.90 10.66 -2.70
N ALA A 33 12.71 11.59 -3.63
CA ALA A 33 13.68 11.83 -4.70
C ALA A 33 15.06 12.27 -4.16
N VAL A 34 15.11 13.12 -3.13
CA VAL A 34 16.37 13.52 -2.49
C VAL A 34 17.02 12.32 -1.80
N MET A 35 16.27 11.57 -1.00
CA MET A 35 16.81 10.43 -0.26
C MET A 35 17.27 9.27 -1.16
N THR A 36 16.67 9.12 -2.34
CA THR A 36 16.98 8.05 -3.30
C THR A 36 18.11 8.46 -4.27
N TYR A 37 18.16 9.71 -4.72
CA TYR A 37 19.03 10.08 -5.86
C TYR A 37 20.04 11.19 -5.59
N ALA A 38 19.97 11.93 -4.47
CA ALA A 38 20.93 13.01 -4.23
C ALA A 38 22.34 12.44 -3.95
N ASP A 39 23.30 12.76 -4.81
CA ASP A 39 24.69 12.31 -4.64
C ASP A 39 25.37 12.98 -3.42
N ASP A 40 24.92 14.17 -3.04
CA ASP A 40 25.40 14.94 -1.89
C ASP A 40 24.88 14.35 -0.56
N ASP A 41 25.80 13.85 0.25
CA ASP A 41 25.52 13.17 1.53
C ASP A 41 24.95 14.10 2.59
N ARG A 42 25.47 15.33 2.65
CA ARG A 42 25.00 16.37 3.56
C ARG A 42 23.57 16.78 3.23
N LEU A 43 23.23 16.91 1.95
CA LEU A 43 21.86 17.20 1.53
C LEU A 43 20.90 16.09 1.98
N ARG A 44 21.28 14.82 1.83
CA ARG A 44 20.47 13.69 2.35
C ARG A 44 20.33 13.75 3.87
N GLN A 45 21.41 14.06 4.59
CA GLN A 45 21.37 14.21 6.05
C GLN A 45 20.45 15.36 6.50
N ASP A 46 20.54 16.52 5.84
CA ASP A 46 19.71 17.70 6.13
C ASP A 46 18.23 17.40 5.87
N PHE A 47 17.91 16.77 4.73
CA PHE A 47 16.54 16.35 4.39
C PHE A 47 15.99 15.31 5.36
N TYR A 48 16.78 14.27 5.66
CA TYR A 48 16.39 13.26 6.64
C TYR A 48 16.10 13.90 7.99
N THR A 49 17.00 14.75 8.48
CA THR A 49 16.86 15.43 9.77
C THR A 49 15.60 16.27 9.80
N ALA A 50 15.38 17.09 8.77
CA ALA A 50 14.18 17.92 8.67
C ALA A 50 12.89 17.08 8.60
N TRP A 51 12.91 15.95 7.88
CA TRP A 51 11.75 15.06 7.74
C TRP A 51 11.37 14.34 9.03
N VAL A 52 12.35 13.75 9.74
CA VAL A 52 12.09 12.98 10.96
C VAL A 52 11.87 13.85 12.19
N THR A 53 12.02 15.17 12.08
CA THR A 53 11.77 16.16 13.15
C THR A 53 10.56 17.05 12.89
N ARG A 54 9.77 16.77 11.84
CA ARG A 54 8.55 17.52 11.56
C ARG A 54 7.61 17.51 12.76
N ALA A 55 7.00 18.68 13.01
CA ALA A 55 6.01 18.89 14.06
C ALA A 55 6.47 18.47 15.47
N SER A 56 7.71 18.78 15.82
CA SER A 56 8.30 18.32 17.09
C SER A 56 9.13 19.39 17.81
N ASP A 57 9.64 19.02 18.99
CA ASP A 57 10.60 19.76 19.81
C ASP A 57 12.03 19.75 19.25
N GLN A 58 12.26 19.15 18.07
CA GLN A 58 13.57 19.00 17.45
C GLN A 58 13.61 19.60 16.03
N GLY A 59 14.83 19.75 15.50
CA GLY A 59 15.04 20.18 14.12
C GLY A 59 14.99 21.69 13.90
N PRO A 60 14.97 22.15 12.63
CA PRO A 60 15.16 23.55 12.28
C PRO A 60 13.99 24.46 12.70
N VAL A 61 12.82 23.89 12.98
CA VAL A 61 11.59 24.62 13.40
C VAL A 61 11.05 24.10 14.73
N ALA A 62 11.96 23.63 15.59
CA ALA A 62 11.64 23.06 16.90
C ALA A 62 10.64 23.91 17.70
N GLY A 63 9.57 23.29 18.21
CA GLY A 63 8.56 23.93 19.05
C GLY A 63 7.55 24.83 18.32
N GLN A 64 7.73 25.12 17.02
CA GLN A 64 6.81 26.01 16.29
C GLN A 64 5.47 25.33 15.95
N PHE A 65 5.51 24.05 15.61
CA PHE A 65 4.36 23.24 15.17
C PHE A 65 4.32 21.91 15.92
N ASP A 66 4.73 21.91 17.19
CA ASP A 66 4.92 20.67 17.96
C ASP A 66 3.60 19.96 18.28
N ASN A 67 3.47 18.73 17.78
CA ASN A 67 2.30 17.87 17.98
C ASN A 67 2.31 17.13 19.33
N THR A 68 3.35 17.23 20.14
CA THR A 68 3.52 16.42 21.37
C THR A 68 2.30 16.51 22.29
N HIS A 69 1.83 17.72 22.61
CA HIS A 69 0.66 17.91 23.48
C HIS A 69 -0.64 17.44 22.84
N VAL A 70 -0.81 17.64 21.53
CA VAL A 70 -1.99 17.17 20.81
C VAL A 70 -2.07 15.64 20.85
N MET A 71 -0.93 14.96 20.68
CA MET A 71 -0.86 13.50 20.78
C MET A 71 -1.14 13.00 22.19
N GLU A 72 -0.61 13.68 23.22
CA GLU A 72 -0.90 13.39 24.63
C GLU A 72 -2.40 13.45 24.93
N ASP A 73 -3.06 14.53 24.50
CA ASP A 73 -4.51 14.72 24.67
C ASP A 73 -5.31 13.65 23.93
N ILE A 74 -4.92 13.33 22.69
CA ILE A 74 -5.55 12.26 21.90
C ILE A 74 -5.49 10.92 22.64
N MET A 75 -4.35 10.56 23.21
CA MET A 75 -4.21 9.28 23.93
C MET A 75 -5.08 9.23 25.18
N GLY A 76 -5.12 10.33 25.95
CA GLY A 76 -6.01 10.45 27.11
C GLY A 76 -7.49 10.29 26.73
N LEU A 77 -7.94 11.01 25.70
CA LEU A 77 -9.33 10.99 25.22
C LEU A 77 -9.71 9.64 24.62
N ARG A 78 -8.80 8.98 23.90
CA ARG A 78 -9.03 7.62 23.36
C ARG A 78 -9.23 6.61 24.48
N HIS A 79 -8.39 6.67 25.50
CA HIS A 79 -8.52 5.78 26.66
C HIS A 79 -9.81 6.05 27.43
N GLU A 80 -10.18 7.32 27.65
CA GLU A 80 -11.45 7.69 28.27
C GLU A 80 -12.65 7.18 27.46
N ALA A 81 -12.65 7.38 26.14
CA ALA A 81 -13.71 6.90 25.26
C ALA A 81 -13.89 5.39 25.34
N ALA A 82 -12.80 4.62 25.34
CA ALA A 82 -12.83 3.16 25.48
C ALA A 82 -13.43 2.73 26.84
N ASN A 83 -13.02 3.38 27.94
CA ASN A 83 -13.54 3.08 29.27
C ASN A 83 -15.04 3.38 29.41
N ILE A 84 -15.53 4.47 28.80
CA ILE A 84 -16.95 4.87 28.85
C ILE A 84 -17.86 3.77 28.31
N VAL A 85 -17.42 3.07 27.25
CA VAL A 85 -18.18 1.97 26.64
C VAL A 85 -17.78 0.58 27.15
N GLY A 86 -16.91 0.51 28.17
CA GLY A 86 -16.61 -0.70 28.93
C GLY A 86 -15.39 -1.51 28.47
N PHE A 87 -14.56 -0.99 27.56
CA PHE A 87 -13.28 -1.61 27.20
C PHE A 87 -12.16 -1.13 28.12
N LYS A 88 -11.10 -1.94 28.31
CA LYS A 88 -9.99 -1.61 29.22
C LYS A 88 -9.00 -0.61 28.61
N ASN A 89 -8.90 -0.60 27.29
CA ASN A 89 -7.98 0.25 26.55
C ASN A 89 -8.53 0.50 25.14
N PHE A 90 -7.88 1.41 24.41
CA PHE A 90 -8.36 1.80 23.09
C PHE A 90 -8.16 0.71 22.02
N ALA A 91 -7.18 -0.19 22.20
CA ALA A 91 -6.98 -1.32 21.29
C ALA A 91 -8.15 -2.32 21.36
N GLU A 92 -8.60 -2.70 22.56
CA GLU A 92 -9.81 -3.53 22.74
C GLU A 92 -11.04 -2.85 22.11
N TYR A 93 -11.20 -1.53 22.30
CA TYR A 93 -12.29 -0.76 21.67
C TYR A 93 -12.22 -0.79 20.14
N ALA A 94 -11.03 -0.59 19.56
CA ALA A 94 -10.84 -0.62 18.11
C ALA A 94 -11.17 -2.01 17.53
N LEU A 95 -10.74 -3.08 18.22
CA LEU A 95 -10.96 -4.46 17.81
C LEU A 95 -12.43 -4.89 17.78
N ALA A 96 -13.33 -4.19 18.49
CA ALA A 96 -14.75 -4.53 18.54
C ALA A 96 -15.45 -4.56 17.16
N SER A 97 -14.82 -3.97 16.14
CA SER A 97 -15.29 -3.96 14.74
C SER A 97 -14.24 -4.49 13.75
N ARG A 98 -13.31 -5.32 14.23
CA ARG A 98 -12.18 -5.88 13.47
C ARG A 98 -12.28 -7.40 13.37
N MET A 99 -11.48 -8.00 12.48
CA MET A 99 -11.37 -9.44 12.32
C MET A 99 -10.59 -10.07 13.48
N ALA A 100 -9.51 -9.42 13.92
CA ALA A 100 -8.72 -9.92 15.05
C ALA A 100 -9.58 -9.99 16.33
N ALA A 101 -9.48 -11.12 17.03
CA ALA A 101 -10.38 -11.48 18.12
C ALA A 101 -10.07 -10.72 19.41
N ASP A 102 -8.79 -10.51 19.72
CA ASP A 102 -8.36 -9.86 20.94
C ASP A 102 -6.97 -9.23 20.83
N VAL A 103 -6.54 -8.59 21.92
CA VAL A 103 -5.30 -7.83 21.95
C VAL A 103 -4.07 -8.72 21.82
N ASP A 104 -4.13 -9.94 22.37
CA ASP A 104 -3.01 -10.87 22.39
C ASP A 104 -2.78 -11.44 20.98
N GLU A 105 -3.85 -11.73 20.23
CA GLU A 105 -3.75 -12.23 18.85
C GLU A 105 -2.95 -11.29 17.93
N VAL A 106 -3.23 -9.98 17.96
CA VAL A 106 -2.49 -8.99 17.16
C VAL A 106 -1.06 -8.83 17.66
N THR A 107 -0.85 -8.89 18.97
CA THR A 107 0.48 -8.80 19.59
C THR A 107 1.36 -9.97 19.13
N ASP A 108 0.84 -11.19 19.24
CA ASP A 108 1.51 -12.42 18.80
C ASP A 108 1.77 -12.43 17.31
N PHE A 109 0.80 -11.99 16.50
CA PHE A 109 0.95 -11.83 15.05
C PHE A 109 2.14 -10.93 14.70
N LEU A 110 2.20 -9.72 15.28
CA LEU A 110 3.26 -8.76 14.99
C LEU A 110 4.63 -9.23 15.49
N HIS A 111 4.71 -9.84 16.67
CA HIS A 111 5.96 -10.40 17.19
C HIS A 111 6.44 -11.60 16.37
N HIS A 112 5.53 -12.46 15.92
CA HIS A 112 5.87 -13.57 15.05
C HIS A 112 6.44 -13.06 13.73
N LEU A 113 5.75 -12.10 13.08
CA LEU A 113 6.21 -11.50 11.82
C LEU A 113 7.57 -10.80 11.98
N ALA A 114 7.80 -10.09 13.10
CA ALA A 114 9.11 -9.53 13.43
C ALA A 114 10.18 -10.62 13.52
N THR A 115 9.91 -11.69 14.28
CA THR A 115 10.87 -12.78 14.55
C THR A 115 11.31 -13.45 13.26
N VAL A 116 10.38 -13.77 12.36
CA VAL A 116 10.70 -14.47 11.11
C VAL A 116 11.32 -13.56 10.05
N SER A 117 11.05 -12.25 10.07
CA SER A 117 11.51 -11.32 9.03
C SER A 117 12.85 -10.64 9.36
N ARG A 118 13.16 -10.51 10.67
CA ARG A 118 14.36 -9.80 11.14
C ARG A 118 15.68 -10.39 10.61
N PRO A 119 15.89 -11.73 10.55
CA PRO A 119 17.12 -12.29 9.98
C PRO A 119 17.36 -11.89 8.52
N SER A 120 16.30 -11.87 7.68
CA SER A 120 16.41 -11.40 6.30
C SER A 120 16.79 -9.92 6.24
N ALA A 121 16.17 -9.07 7.07
CA ALA A 121 16.51 -7.65 7.13
C ALA A 121 17.97 -7.39 7.58
N GLU A 122 18.47 -8.18 8.54
CA GLU A 122 19.87 -8.11 8.99
C GLU A 122 20.84 -8.49 7.86
N GLN A 123 20.53 -9.56 7.13
CA GLN A 123 21.34 -9.99 5.99
C GLN A 123 21.32 -8.95 4.86
N GLU A 124 20.15 -8.40 4.53
CA GLU A 124 20.01 -7.37 3.49
C GLU A 124 20.77 -6.09 3.82
N LEU A 125 20.77 -5.66 5.09
CA LEU A 125 21.58 -4.53 5.54
C LEU A 125 23.07 -4.86 5.47
N ALA A 126 23.47 -6.06 5.91
CA ALA A 126 24.86 -6.49 5.86
C ALA A 126 25.39 -6.56 4.43
N ASP A 127 24.59 -7.09 3.49
CA ASP A 127 24.86 -7.11 2.05
C ASP A 127 25.07 -5.70 1.50
N LEU A 128 24.19 -4.78 1.86
CA LEU A 128 24.27 -3.38 1.42
C LEU A 128 25.55 -2.71 1.95
N GLU A 129 25.82 -2.83 3.24
CA GLU A 129 27.02 -2.26 3.86
C GLU A 129 28.32 -2.89 3.32
N ALA A 130 28.31 -4.19 3.04
CA ALA A 130 29.43 -4.89 2.42
C ALA A 130 29.67 -4.41 0.99
N TRP A 131 28.62 -4.21 0.20
CA TRP A 131 28.71 -3.68 -1.16
C TRP A 131 29.24 -2.24 -1.19
N VAL A 132 28.81 -1.39 -0.25
CA VAL A 132 29.35 -0.01 -0.13
C VAL A 132 30.76 0.00 0.47
N GLY A 133 31.12 -1.01 1.27
CA GLY A 133 32.41 -1.10 1.96
C GLY A 133 32.49 -0.29 3.26
N ARG A 134 31.36 0.10 3.84
CA ARG A 134 31.28 0.80 5.14
C ARG A 134 29.90 0.63 5.79
N LYS A 135 29.84 0.94 7.09
CA LYS A 135 28.57 1.13 7.80
C LYS A 135 27.81 2.34 7.23
N LEU A 136 26.49 2.21 7.16
CA LEU A 136 25.60 3.24 6.61
C LEU A 136 24.81 3.94 7.70
N GLU A 137 24.68 5.26 7.56
CA GLU A 137 23.75 6.04 8.37
C GLU A 137 22.31 5.91 7.81
N PRO A 138 21.27 6.21 8.60
CA PRO A 138 19.88 6.10 8.13
C PRO A 138 19.56 6.92 6.87
N TRP A 139 20.24 8.04 6.65
CA TRP A 139 20.10 8.87 5.44
C TRP A 139 20.90 8.38 4.23
N ASP A 140 21.73 7.36 4.40
CA ASP A 140 22.46 6.70 3.32
C ASP A 140 21.67 5.52 2.72
N ILE A 141 20.83 4.87 3.53
CA ILE A 141 20.16 3.61 3.16
C ILE A 141 19.41 3.72 1.83
N GLY A 142 18.47 4.66 1.69
CA GLY A 142 17.67 4.80 0.47
C GLY A 142 18.52 5.01 -0.79
N TYR A 143 19.56 5.85 -0.69
CA TYR A 143 20.46 6.15 -1.80
C TYR A 143 21.27 4.92 -2.23
N TYR A 144 21.93 4.24 -1.30
CA TYR A 144 22.74 3.08 -1.67
C TYR A 144 21.90 1.85 -2.00
N SER A 145 20.71 1.70 -1.40
CA SER A 145 19.73 0.69 -1.82
C SER A 145 19.37 0.85 -3.29
N GLU A 146 19.14 2.07 -3.77
CA GLU A 146 18.86 2.32 -5.19
C GLU A 146 20.08 2.04 -6.06
N LYS A 147 21.28 2.45 -5.63
CA LYS A 147 22.51 2.13 -6.39
C LYS A 147 22.74 0.61 -6.48
N LEU A 148 22.51 -0.13 -5.39
CA LEU A 148 22.60 -1.58 -5.36
C LEU A 148 21.52 -2.23 -6.24
N ARG A 149 20.29 -1.69 -6.23
CA ARG A 149 19.20 -2.15 -7.10
C ARG A 149 19.58 -2.01 -8.57
N LEU A 150 20.09 -0.84 -8.97
CA LEU A 150 20.55 -0.58 -10.34
C LEU A 150 21.74 -1.48 -10.72
N ASP A 151 22.70 -1.69 -9.82
CA ASP A 151 23.85 -2.58 -10.04
C ASP A 151 23.41 -4.04 -10.24
N ARG A 152 22.54 -4.56 -9.37
CA ARG A 152 22.10 -5.97 -9.40
C ARG A 152 21.13 -6.29 -10.53
N PHE A 153 20.18 -5.40 -10.80
CA PHE A 153 19.11 -5.69 -11.75
C PHE A 153 19.27 -4.99 -13.09
N SER A 154 20.11 -3.94 -13.19
CA SER A 154 20.31 -3.18 -14.43
C SER A 154 18.99 -2.81 -15.12
N ILE A 155 17.92 -2.59 -14.35
CA ILE A 155 16.65 -2.06 -14.82
C ILE A 155 16.48 -0.72 -14.15
N SER A 156 16.54 0.34 -14.94
CA SER A 156 15.87 1.56 -14.54
C SER A 156 14.39 1.41 -14.88
N ASP A 157 13.52 2.03 -14.08
CA ASP A 157 12.10 2.11 -14.41
C ASP A 157 11.91 2.75 -15.81
N GLU A 158 12.86 3.57 -16.25
CA GLU A 158 12.89 4.17 -17.59
C GLU A 158 13.03 3.14 -18.73
N GLU A 159 13.70 2.00 -18.52
CA GLU A 159 13.80 0.93 -19.53
C GLU A 159 12.50 0.13 -19.65
N LEU A 160 11.77 -0.06 -18.54
CA LEU A 160 10.50 -0.80 -18.52
C LEU A 160 9.31 0.06 -18.97
N ARG A 161 9.28 1.34 -18.62
CA ARG A 161 8.15 2.25 -18.89
C ARG A 161 7.64 2.21 -20.34
N PRO A 162 8.49 2.21 -21.39
CA PRO A 162 8.04 2.13 -22.77
C PRO A 162 7.21 0.89 -23.10
N TYR A 163 7.33 -0.20 -22.32
CA TYR A 163 6.56 -1.43 -22.49
C TYR A 163 5.18 -1.40 -21.85
N PHE A 164 4.89 -0.42 -21.00
CA PHE A 164 3.61 -0.35 -20.27
C PHE A 164 2.81 0.92 -20.59
N PRO A 165 2.40 1.12 -21.87
CA PRO A 165 1.47 2.18 -22.19
C PRO A 165 0.10 1.88 -21.56
N LEU A 166 -0.52 2.87 -20.92
CA LEU A 166 -1.76 2.74 -20.15
C LEU A 166 -2.86 1.95 -20.89
N PRO A 167 -3.15 2.17 -22.19
CA PRO A 167 -4.16 1.36 -22.89
C PRO A 167 -3.87 -0.16 -22.87
N ARG A 168 -2.60 -0.58 -22.94
CA ARG A 168 -2.21 -1.99 -22.86
C ARG A 168 -2.28 -2.54 -21.44
N VAL A 169 -1.95 -1.71 -20.46
CA VAL A 169 -2.15 -2.05 -19.05
C VAL A 169 -3.63 -2.30 -18.76
N MET A 170 -4.52 -1.42 -19.26
CA MET A 170 -5.96 -1.59 -19.14
C MET A 170 -6.48 -2.84 -19.85
N ASP A 171 -6.00 -3.13 -21.07
CA ASP A 171 -6.33 -4.38 -21.77
C ASP A 171 -6.00 -5.61 -20.90
N GLY A 172 -4.82 -5.63 -20.29
CA GLY A 172 -4.38 -6.72 -19.42
C GLY A 172 -5.20 -6.84 -18.13
N LEU A 173 -5.47 -5.72 -17.46
CA LEU A 173 -6.33 -5.67 -16.27
C LEU A 173 -7.73 -6.23 -16.56
N PHE A 174 -8.34 -5.83 -17.67
CA PHE A 174 -9.67 -6.31 -18.08
C PHE A 174 -9.65 -7.78 -18.50
N GLN A 175 -8.56 -8.27 -19.11
CA GLN A 175 -8.40 -9.70 -19.39
C GLN A 175 -8.31 -10.54 -18.11
N VAL A 176 -7.67 -10.04 -17.06
CA VAL A 176 -7.64 -10.70 -15.75
C VAL A 176 -9.06 -10.81 -15.20
N MET A 177 -9.82 -9.70 -15.20
CA MET A 177 -11.23 -9.69 -14.77
C MET A 177 -12.10 -10.65 -15.59
N GLU A 178 -11.95 -10.67 -16.91
CA GLU A 178 -12.71 -11.56 -17.80
C GLU A 178 -12.40 -13.04 -17.51
N LYS A 179 -11.13 -13.39 -17.32
CA LYS A 179 -10.72 -14.76 -17.01
C LYS A 179 -11.20 -15.22 -15.64
N LEU A 180 -11.15 -14.34 -14.63
CA LEU A 180 -11.57 -14.66 -13.27
C LEU A 180 -13.10 -14.71 -13.13
N TYR A 181 -13.81 -13.74 -13.69
CA TYR A 181 -15.22 -13.50 -13.34
C TYR A 181 -16.18 -13.50 -14.54
N GLY A 182 -15.70 -13.67 -15.76
CA GLY A 182 -16.53 -13.65 -16.97
C GLY A 182 -17.20 -12.29 -17.23
N LEU A 183 -16.54 -11.21 -16.80
CA LEU A 183 -17.02 -9.84 -16.94
C LEU A 183 -16.22 -9.07 -17.98
N GLN A 184 -16.90 -8.16 -18.68
CA GLN A 184 -16.30 -7.28 -19.68
C GLN A 184 -16.52 -5.82 -19.28
N ALA A 185 -15.48 -5.00 -19.42
CA ALA A 185 -15.60 -3.55 -19.28
C ALA A 185 -15.95 -2.91 -20.63
N ARG A 186 -17.03 -2.14 -20.66
CA ARG A 186 -17.48 -1.38 -21.84
C ARG A 186 -17.39 0.12 -21.55
N GLU A 187 -16.53 0.82 -22.28
CA GLU A 187 -16.43 2.28 -22.14
C GLU A 187 -17.73 2.96 -22.61
N ARG A 188 -18.19 3.94 -21.84
CA ARG A 188 -19.37 4.76 -22.16
C ARG A 188 -19.01 6.23 -22.23
N HIS A 189 -19.48 6.89 -23.28
CA HIS A 189 -19.28 8.32 -23.52
C HIS A 189 -20.52 9.17 -23.25
N ASP A 190 -21.63 8.55 -22.87
CA ASP A 190 -22.92 9.18 -22.56
C ASP A 190 -23.11 9.49 -21.06
N VAL A 191 -22.04 9.38 -20.27
CA VAL A 191 -22.02 9.68 -18.83
C VAL A 191 -21.26 10.99 -18.61
N ASP A 192 -21.84 11.93 -17.86
CA ASP A 192 -21.22 13.20 -17.50
C ASP A 192 -19.94 12.99 -16.67
N ARG A 193 -18.92 13.81 -16.93
CA ARG A 193 -17.58 13.67 -16.35
C ARG A 193 -17.09 15.01 -15.80
N TRP A 194 -16.36 14.98 -14.68
CA TRP A 194 -15.80 16.20 -14.05
C TRP A 194 -14.52 16.70 -14.70
N GLN A 195 -13.81 15.83 -15.43
CA GLN A 195 -12.63 16.17 -16.23
C GLN A 195 -12.69 15.44 -17.58
N PRO A 196 -12.17 16.02 -18.67
CA PRO A 196 -12.18 15.39 -19.99
C PRO A 196 -11.46 14.03 -20.04
N GLU A 197 -10.40 13.87 -19.25
CA GLU A 197 -9.58 12.66 -19.21
C GLU A 197 -10.18 11.53 -18.37
N VAL A 198 -11.24 11.81 -17.59
CA VAL A 198 -11.95 10.77 -16.85
C VAL A 198 -12.65 9.85 -17.84
N GLN A 199 -12.59 8.54 -17.60
CA GLN A 199 -13.29 7.53 -18.38
C GLN A 199 -14.38 6.88 -17.53
N TYR A 200 -15.43 6.37 -18.16
CA TYR A 200 -16.45 5.58 -17.48
C TYR A 200 -16.58 4.22 -18.15
N TYR A 201 -16.60 3.16 -17.36
CA TYR A 201 -16.80 1.79 -17.82
C TYR A 201 -18.02 1.18 -17.15
N ALA A 202 -18.90 0.57 -17.93
CA ALA A 202 -19.92 -0.35 -17.44
C ALA A 202 -19.34 -1.77 -17.44
N LEU A 203 -19.52 -2.50 -16.33
CA LEU A 203 -19.18 -3.91 -16.25
C LEU A 203 -20.39 -4.74 -16.66
N VAL A 204 -20.20 -5.65 -17.61
CA VAL A 204 -21.27 -6.51 -18.12
C VAL A 204 -20.87 -7.97 -18.10
N THR A 205 -21.84 -8.86 -17.91
CA THR A 205 -21.68 -10.30 -18.04
C THR A 205 -21.57 -10.72 -19.51
N GLU A 206 -21.20 -11.98 -19.76
CA GLU A 206 -21.22 -12.60 -21.10
C GLU A 206 -22.60 -12.52 -21.78
N SER A 207 -23.71 -12.48 -21.01
CA SER A 207 -25.06 -12.32 -21.55
C SER A 207 -25.44 -10.86 -21.86
N GLY A 208 -24.57 -9.90 -21.50
CA GLY A 208 -24.77 -8.46 -21.70
C GLY A 208 -25.53 -7.76 -20.57
N GLU A 209 -25.77 -8.41 -19.44
CA GLU A 209 -26.36 -7.79 -18.25
C GLU A 209 -25.33 -6.89 -17.55
N GLU A 210 -25.72 -5.66 -17.21
CA GLU A 210 -24.87 -4.73 -16.46
C GLU A 210 -24.89 -5.07 -14.97
N VAL A 211 -23.70 -5.17 -14.36
CA VAL A 211 -23.54 -5.48 -12.93
C VAL A 211 -23.16 -4.25 -12.09
N GLY A 212 -22.65 -3.20 -12.74
CA GLY A 212 -22.20 -1.96 -12.12
C GLY A 212 -21.31 -1.17 -13.08
N GLY A 213 -20.74 -0.07 -12.60
CA GLY A 213 -19.79 0.71 -13.41
C GLY A 213 -18.78 1.48 -12.57
N PHE A 214 -17.78 2.08 -13.21
CA PHE A 214 -16.81 2.90 -12.49
C PHE A 214 -16.28 4.03 -13.36
N PHE A 215 -16.01 5.15 -12.69
CA PHE A 215 -15.20 6.22 -13.22
C PHE A 215 -13.73 5.91 -12.99
N MET A 216 -12.88 6.25 -13.95
CA MET A 216 -11.44 6.09 -13.87
C MET A 216 -10.75 7.45 -14.08
N ASP A 217 -10.05 7.93 -13.06
CA ASP A 217 -9.33 9.21 -13.06
C ASP A 217 -7.83 8.97 -12.79
N MET A 218 -7.05 8.79 -13.86
CA MET A 218 -5.68 8.27 -13.77
C MET A 218 -4.59 9.30 -13.46
N TYR A 219 -4.79 10.58 -13.80
CA TYR A 219 -3.67 11.51 -13.92
C TYR A 219 -3.54 12.49 -12.75
N ALA A 220 -2.30 12.80 -12.40
CA ALA A 220 -1.98 13.84 -11.43
C ALA A 220 -2.32 15.24 -11.96
N ARG A 221 -2.85 16.11 -11.09
CA ARG A 221 -3.14 17.52 -11.36
C ARG A 221 -3.18 18.36 -10.07
N PRO A 222 -2.94 19.68 -10.12
CA PRO A 222 -2.80 20.51 -8.91
C PRO A 222 -4.01 20.53 -7.96
N ASP A 223 -5.22 20.36 -8.48
CA ASP A 223 -6.49 20.37 -7.75
C ASP A 223 -6.92 18.98 -7.26
N LYS A 224 -6.10 17.95 -7.45
CA LYS A 224 -6.37 16.56 -7.04
C LYS A 224 -5.46 16.16 -5.88
N ARG A 225 -6.05 15.52 -4.86
CA ARG A 225 -5.32 14.95 -3.73
C ARG A 225 -4.28 13.92 -4.24
N PRO A 226 -3.05 13.89 -3.70
CA PRO A 226 -2.06 12.87 -4.06
C PRO A 226 -2.48 11.47 -3.58
N GLY A 227 -1.79 10.44 -4.07
CA GLY A 227 -2.03 9.02 -3.73
C GLY A 227 -2.90 8.30 -4.76
N ALA A 228 -3.46 7.16 -4.37
CA ALA A 228 -4.50 6.47 -5.11
C ALA A 228 -5.60 6.07 -4.12
N TRP A 229 -6.82 5.94 -4.61
CA TRP A 229 -7.94 5.44 -3.82
C TRP A 229 -9.09 4.99 -4.72
N MET A 230 -9.90 4.10 -4.17
CA MET A 230 -11.24 3.81 -4.61
C MET A 230 -12.24 4.50 -3.68
N ASP A 231 -13.35 4.99 -4.22
CA ASP A 231 -14.45 5.56 -3.43
C ASP A 231 -15.80 5.11 -3.98
N GLU A 232 -16.80 4.99 -3.11
CA GLU A 232 -18.16 4.69 -3.53
C GLU A 232 -18.85 5.93 -4.15
N CYS A 233 -19.25 5.83 -5.42
CA CYS A 233 -20.10 6.85 -6.05
C CYS A 233 -21.58 6.55 -5.79
N VAL A 234 -21.97 5.30 -6.05
CA VAL A 234 -23.33 4.79 -5.84
C VAL A 234 -23.22 3.42 -5.19
N LEU A 235 -23.97 3.19 -4.12
CA LEU A 235 -24.05 1.88 -3.46
C LEU A 235 -25.09 0.99 -4.13
N ARG A 236 -24.82 -0.31 -4.14
CA ARG A 236 -25.83 -1.30 -4.53
C ARG A 236 -26.97 -1.28 -3.51
N LYS A 237 -28.20 -1.24 -4.01
CA LYS A 237 -29.40 -1.16 -3.15
C LYS A 237 -30.58 -1.80 -3.84
N ARG A 238 -31.41 -2.56 -3.11
CA ARG A 238 -32.75 -2.91 -3.59
C ARG A 238 -33.80 -2.00 -2.98
N SER A 239 -34.62 -1.39 -3.82
CA SER A 239 -35.76 -0.58 -3.39
C SER A 239 -36.94 -0.79 -4.34
N ASN A 240 -38.13 -1.01 -3.77
CA ASN A 240 -39.39 -1.17 -4.51
C ASN A 240 -39.30 -2.23 -5.63
N GLY A 241 -38.60 -3.34 -5.38
CA GLY A 241 -38.41 -4.43 -6.35
C GLY A 241 -37.31 -4.20 -7.39
N SER A 242 -36.78 -2.98 -7.52
CA SER A 242 -35.67 -2.64 -8.43
C SER A 242 -34.32 -2.67 -7.71
N VAL A 243 -33.26 -3.07 -8.43
CA VAL A 243 -31.88 -2.99 -7.96
C VAL A 243 -31.23 -1.77 -8.57
N GLN A 244 -30.70 -0.89 -7.72
CA GLN A 244 -29.75 0.13 -8.08
C GLN A 244 -28.37 -0.52 -8.16
N LEU A 245 -27.72 -0.42 -9.31
CA LEU A 245 -26.38 -0.96 -9.52
C LEU A 245 -25.33 -0.04 -8.87
N PRO A 246 -24.25 -0.61 -8.32
CA PRO A 246 -23.16 0.16 -7.72
C PRO A 246 -22.33 0.89 -8.78
N VAL A 247 -21.79 2.04 -8.39
CA VAL A 247 -20.81 2.82 -9.17
C VAL A 247 -19.62 3.16 -8.29
N ALA A 248 -18.40 2.99 -8.79
CA ALA A 248 -17.15 3.32 -8.10
C ALA A 248 -16.44 4.54 -8.72
N HIS A 249 -15.62 5.23 -7.95
CA HIS A 249 -14.51 6.04 -8.43
C HIS A 249 -13.22 5.25 -8.25
N LEU A 250 -12.45 5.05 -9.31
CA LEU A 250 -11.07 4.54 -9.27
C LEU A 250 -10.14 5.71 -9.61
N VAL A 251 -9.30 6.09 -8.66
CA VAL A 251 -8.47 7.29 -8.76
C VAL A 251 -7.00 6.96 -8.55
N CYS A 252 -6.16 7.30 -9.52
CA CYS A 252 -4.70 7.20 -9.44
C CYS A 252 -4.04 8.56 -9.71
N ASN A 253 -2.74 8.70 -9.47
CA ASN A 253 -1.97 9.92 -9.76
C ASN A 253 -0.76 9.63 -10.67
N CYS A 254 -1.01 8.92 -11.76
CA CYS A 254 0.00 8.59 -12.76
C CYS A 254 0.46 9.83 -13.53
N THR A 255 1.65 9.72 -14.12
CA THR A 255 2.19 10.78 -14.99
C THR A 255 1.32 10.96 -16.24
N LYS A 256 1.05 12.21 -16.62
CA LYS A 256 0.25 12.54 -17.80
C LYS A 256 0.94 12.06 -19.09
N PRO A 257 0.15 11.76 -20.15
CA PRO A 257 0.68 11.55 -21.49
C PRO A 257 1.50 12.76 -21.97
N ALA A 258 2.58 12.51 -22.71
CA ALA A 258 3.44 13.54 -23.28
C ALA A 258 3.78 13.19 -24.75
N ASP A 259 4.11 14.21 -25.55
CA ASP A 259 4.62 14.06 -26.92
C ASP A 259 3.73 13.22 -27.87
N GLY A 260 2.41 13.25 -27.67
CA GLY A 260 1.45 12.48 -28.46
C GLY A 260 1.48 10.97 -28.21
N LYS A 261 2.24 10.50 -27.21
CA LYS A 261 2.27 9.11 -26.78
C LYS A 261 1.30 8.89 -25.61
N PRO A 262 0.73 7.68 -25.44
CA PRO A 262 -0.04 7.35 -24.24
C PRO A 262 0.84 7.49 -22.98
N ALA A 263 0.20 7.69 -21.83
CA ALA A 263 0.89 7.62 -20.54
C ALA A 263 1.57 6.25 -20.40
N GLN A 264 2.82 6.25 -19.93
CA GLN A 264 3.64 5.07 -19.73
C GLN A 264 3.80 4.88 -18.23
N LEU A 265 3.39 3.72 -17.72
CA LEU A 265 3.39 3.44 -16.28
C LEU A 265 4.70 2.76 -15.86
N SER A 266 5.20 3.14 -14.69
CA SER A 266 6.09 2.29 -13.91
C SER A 266 5.35 1.06 -13.41
N HIS A 267 6.08 0.02 -13.01
CA HIS A 267 5.44 -1.16 -12.43
C HIS A 267 4.68 -0.83 -11.13
N ASP A 268 5.21 0.06 -10.30
CA ASP A 268 4.54 0.48 -9.06
C ASP A 268 3.19 1.17 -9.35
N GLU A 269 3.11 1.98 -10.42
CA GLU A 269 1.85 2.58 -10.89
C GLU A 269 0.87 1.50 -11.38
N ILE A 270 1.34 0.39 -11.96
CA ILE A 270 0.51 -0.75 -12.38
C ILE A 270 -0.01 -1.51 -11.15
N VAL A 271 0.86 -1.81 -10.18
CA VAL A 271 0.47 -2.46 -8.91
C VAL A 271 -0.58 -1.62 -8.20
N THR A 272 -0.38 -0.31 -8.14
CA THR A 272 -1.36 0.65 -7.59
C THR A 272 -2.70 0.59 -8.34
N LEU A 273 -2.69 0.54 -9.67
CA LEU A 273 -3.93 0.41 -10.46
C LEU A 273 -4.66 -0.91 -10.16
N PHE A 274 -3.93 -2.03 -10.06
CA PHE A 274 -4.52 -3.33 -9.70
C PHE A 274 -5.08 -3.33 -8.27
N HIS A 275 -4.38 -2.68 -7.32
CA HIS A 275 -4.85 -2.47 -5.95
C HIS A 275 -6.22 -1.78 -5.93
N GLU A 276 -6.34 -0.60 -6.55
CA GLU A 276 -7.61 0.14 -6.57
C GLU A 276 -8.71 -0.57 -7.36
N PHE A 277 -8.32 -1.36 -8.37
CA PHE A 277 -9.27 -2.19 -9.10
C PHE A 277 -9.79 -3.36 -8.25
N GLY A 278 -9.02 -3.88 -7.30
CA GLY A 278 -9.50 -4.87 -6.33
C GLY A 278 -10.58 -4.31 -5.41
N HIS A 279 -10.41 -3.08 -4.90
CA HIS A 279 -11.48 -2.36 -4.19
C HIS A 279 -12.70 -2.11 -5.08
N THR A 280 -12.45 -1.72 -6.34
CA THR A 280 -13.51 -1.51 -7.34
C THR A 280 -14.33 -2.79 -7.54
N LEU A 281 -13.68 -3.95 -7.71
CA LEU A 281 -14.37 -5.24 -7.83
C LEU A 281 -15.13 -5.62 -6.56
N HIS A 282 -14.56 -5.36 -5.38
CA HIS A 282 -15.23 -5.63 -4.11
C HIS A 282 -16.54 -4.86 -3.96
N HIS A 283 -16.56 -3.59 -4.38
CA HIS A 283 -17.77 -2.79 -4.39
C HIS A 283 -18.76 -3.21 -5.48
N LEU A 284 -18.28 -3.44 -6.70
CA LEU A 284 -19.15 -3.68 -7.86
C LEU A 284 -19.77 -5.08 -7.88
N LEU A 285 -19.10 -6.08 -7.32
CA LEU A 285 -19.58 -7.47 -7.34
C LEU A 285 -20.43 -7.84 -6.14
N THR A 286 -20.64 -6.92 -5.19
CA THR A 286 -21.49 -7.17 -4.04
C THR A 286 -22.90 -7.62 -4.45
N ARG A 287 -23.50 -8.55 -3.69
CA ARG A 287 -24.90 -8.97 -3.84
C ARG A 287 -25.76 -8.55 -2.66
N VAL A 288 -25.21 -7.71 -1.79
CA VAL A 288 -25.90 -7.16 -0.63
C VAL A 288 -26.76 -5.97 -1.04
N ASP A 289 -28.05 -6.04 -0.71
CA ASP A 289 -29.08 -5.05 -1.08
C ASP A 289 -29.20 -3.89 -0.06
N TYR A 290 -28.50 -3.95 1.07
CA TYR A 290 -28.56 -2.99 2.17
C TYR A 290 -27.33 -2.07 2.18
N PRO A 291 -27.47 -0.76 1.90
CA PRO A 291 -26.33 0.15 1.73
C PRO A 291 -25.33 0.18 2.88
N SER A 292 -25.78 -0.01 4.13
CA SER A 292 -24.93 0.03 5.32
C SER A 292 -23.91 -1.11 5.42
N VAL A 293 -24.09 -2.17 4.63
CA VAL A 293 -23.24 -3.38 4.63
C VAL A 293 -22.97 -3.88 3.20
N SER A 294 -23.16 -3.02 2.20
CA SER A 294 -23.02 -3.35 0.77
C SER A 294 -21.67 -2.90 0.22
N GLY A 295 -21.11 -3.67 -0.70
CA GLY A 295 -19.78 -3.41 -1.25
C GLY A 295 -18.73 -3.53 -0.16
N THR A 296 -17.91 -2.50 -0.06
CA THR A 296 -16.87 -2.32 0.96
C THR A 296 -17.43 -1.97 2.35
N ASN A 297 -18.70 -1.58 2.46
CA ASN A 297 -19.29 -1.16 3.74
C ASN A 297 -19.50 -2.33 4.70
N GLY A 298 -19.19 -2.08 5.98
CA GLY A 298 -19.35 -3.06 7.06
C GLY A 298 -18.31 -4.18 7.05
N VAL A 299 -17.38 -4.18 6.09
CA VAL A 299 -16.21 -5.08 6.11
C VAL A 299 -15.21 -4.56 7.16
N PRO A 300 -14.68 -5.44 8.03
CA PRO A 300 -13.65 -5.06 8.99
C PRO A 300 -12.43 -4.41 8.34
N TRP A 301 -11.92 -3.35 8.95
CA TRP A 301 -10.81 -2.53 8.40
C TRP A 301 -9.49 -3.31 8.25
N ASP A 302 -9.28 -4.37 9.02
CA ASP A 302 -8.14 -5.28 8.91
C ASP A 302 -8.30 -6.35 7.84
N ALA A 303 -9.43 -6.36 7.13
CA ALA A 303 -9.67 -7.21 5.97
C ALA A 303 -10.15 -6.44 4.73
N ILE A 304 -10.39 -5.13 4.82
CA ILE A 304 -10.81 -4.33 3.66
C ILE A 304 -9.77 -4.34 2.54
N GLU A 305 -8.49 -4.42 2.90
CA GLU A 305 -7.37 -4.46 1.95
C GLU A 305 -7.13 -5.86 1.33
N LEU A 306 -7.90 -6.88 1.73
CA LEU A 306 -7.75 -8.23 1.16
C LEU A 306 -7.98 -8.22 -0.35
N PRO A 307 -9.12 -7.74 -0.90
CA PRO A 307 -9.36 -7.78 -2.34
C PRO A 307 -8.41 -6.89 -3.16
N SER A 308 -7.99 -5.75 -2.62
CA SER A 308 -7.04 -4.84 -3.28
C SER A 308 -5.66 -5.46 -3.38
N GLN A 309 -5.07 -5.90 -2.26
CA GLN A 309 -3.76 -6.56 -2.23
C GLN A 309 -3.77 -7.93 -2.93
N PHE A 310 -4.93 -8.61 -2.97
CA PHE A 310 -5.09 -9.82 -3.77
C PHE A 310 -4.88 -9.53 -5.26
N MET A 311 -5.46 -8.46 -5.80
CA MET A 311 -5.31 -8.09 -7.20
C MET A 311 -3.88 -7.68 -7.56
N GLU A 312 -3.11 -7.09 -6.63
CA GLU A 312 -1.70 -6.75 -6.85
C GLU A 312 -0.86 -7.95 -7.28
N ASN A 313 -1.18 -9.16 -6.79
CA ASN A 313 -0.44 -10.36 -7.14
C ASN A 313 -0.51 -10.70 -8.64
N PHE A 314 -1.60 -10.34 -9.33
CA PHE A 314 -1.72 -10.52 -10.77
C PHE A 314 -0.83 -9.54 -11.55
N ALA A 315 -0.57 -8.34 -11.01
CA ALA A 315 0.38 -7.42 -11.63
C ALA A 315 1.81 -7.99 -11.64
N TRP A 316 2.11 -8.97 -10.80
CA TRP A 316 3.39 -9.69 -10.76
C TRP A 316 3.37 -11.04 -11.48
N ASP A 317 2.23 -11.53 -11.95
CA ASP A 317 2.17 -12.81 -12.66
C ASP A 317 2.85 -12.68 -14.04
N PRO A 318 3.83 -13.53 -14.40
CA PRO A 318 4.58 -13.41 -15.66
C PRO A 318 3.68 -13.39 -16.91
N ASP A 319 2.61 -14.19 -16.93
CA ASP A 319 1.71 -14.25 -18.08
C ASP A 319 0.84 -12.99 -18.17
N VAL A 320 0.40 -12.45 -17.02
CA VAL A 320 -0.30 -11.16 -16.97
C VAL A 320 0.60 -10.01 -17.40
N VAL A 321 1.83 -9.93 -16.88
CA VAL A 321 2.82 -8.91 -17.24
C VAL A 321 3.08 -8.91 -18.74
N ARG A 322 3.24 -10.10 -19.35
CA ARG A 322 3.36 -10.23 -20.81
C ARG A 322 2.10 -9.78 -21.54
N GLY A 323 0.92 -10.15 -21.05
CA GLY A 323 -0.36 -9.77 -21.64
C GLY A 323 -0.60 -8.25 -21.64
N MET A 324 -0.06 -7.55 -20.64
CA MET A 324 -0.23 -6.11 -20.45
C MET A 324 0.95 -5.26 -20.98
N SER A 325 1.94 -5.88 -21.62
CA SER A 325 3.15 -5.20 -22.10
C SER A 325 3.31 -5.22 -23.62
N LYS A 326 3.71 -4.08 -24.18
CA LYS A 326 4.11 -3.90 -25.58
C LYS A 326 4.85 -2.57 -25.73
N HIS A 327 6.05 -2.59 -26.32
CA HIS A 327 6.84 -1.36 -26.50
C HIS A 327 6.06 -0.34 -27.34
N VAL A 328 5.92 0.88 -26.82
CA VAL A 328 5.07 1.94 -27.40
C VAL A 328 5.50 2.35 -28.80
N ASP A 329 6.82 2.45 -29.06
CA ASP A 329 7.34 2.84 -30.38
C ASP A 329 7.50 1.69 -31.38
N THR A 330 8.02 0.53 -30.95
CA THR A 330 8.40 -0.57 -31.86
C THR A 330 7.33 -1.66 -31.95
N GLY A 331 6.42 -1.74 -30.99
CA GLY A 331 5.47 -2.83 -30.85
C GLY A 331 6.08 -4.16 -30.39
N ALA A 332 7.36 -4.18 -29.99
CA ALA A 332 8.02 -5.39 -29.51
C ALA A 332 7.43 -5.89 -28.19
N GLN A 333 7.48 -7.22 -27.98
CA GLN A 333 7.13 -7.84 -26.70
C GLN A 333 8.20 -7.53 -25.64
N LEU A 334 7.81 -7.57 -24.38
CA LEU A 334 8.74 -7.46 -23.25
C LEU A 334 9.77 -8.61 -23.32
N PRO A 335 11.08 -8.31 -23.43
CA PRO A 335 12.13 -9.32 -23.40
C PRO A 335 12.11 -10.13 -22.10
N ASP A 336 12.40 -11.43 -22.20
CA ASP A 336 12.45 -12.34 -21.04
C ASP A 336 13.42 -11.85 -19.97
N GLU A 337 14.57 -11.32 -20.39
CA GLU A 337 15.57 -10.76 -19.47
C GLU A 337 15.00 -9.60 -18.64
N LEU A 338 14.20 -8.72 -19.24
CA LEU A 338 13.58 -7.60 -18.52
C LEU A 338 12.47 -8.08 -17.58
N LEU A 339 11.73 -9.12 -17.97
CA LEU A 339 10.74 -9.75 -17.10
C LEU A 339 11.40 -10.42 -15.87
N ASP A 340 12.47 -11.18 -16.07
CA ASP A 340 13.17 -11.88 -14.98
C ASP A 340 13.74 -10.90 -13.96
N LYS A 341 14.35 -9.82 -14.45
CA LYS A 341 14.86 -8.73 -13.62
C LYS A 341 13.73 -8.00 -12.87
N LEU A 342 12.58 -7.78 -13.51
CA LEU A 342 11.39 -7.24 -12.85
C LEU A 342 10.93 -8.16 -11.71
N GLN A 343 10.83 -9.47 -11.96
CA GLN A 343 10.45 -10.46 -10.94
C GLN A 343 11.43 -10.48 -9.76
N ALA A 344 12.73 -10.41 -10.05
CA ALA A 344 13.77 -10.36 -9.01
C ALA A 344 13.68 -9.08 -8.16
N SER A 345 13.17 -7.98 -8.74
CA SER A 345 13.01 -6.72 -8.01
C SER A 345 11.91 -6.79 -6.93
N ARG A 346 10.90 -7.66 -7.08
CA ARG A 346 9.80 -7.84 -6.11
C ARG A 346 10.29 -8.18 -4.70
N VAL A 347 11.36 -8.98 -4.60
CA VAL A 347 11.91 -9.46 -3.32
C VAL A 347 13.09 -8.64 -2.83
N PHE A 348 13.49 -7.60 -3.57
CA PHE A 348 14.66 -6.81 -3.21
C PHE A 348 14.41 -5.99 -1.94
N GLN A 349 15.20 -6.29 -0.89
CA GLN A 349 15.13 -5.63 0.41
C GLN A 349 13.75 -5.68 1.08
N SER A 350 12.98 -6.72 0.77
CA SER A 350 11.65 -6.94 1.35
C SER A 350 11.73 -7.16 2.86
N GLY A 351 12.80 -7.74 3.39
CA GLY A 351 13.04 -7.91 4.82
C GLY A 351 13.13 -6.57 5.54
N LEU A 352 13.94 -5.63 5.02
CA LEU A 352 14.07 -4.26 5.53
C LEU A 352 12.74 -3.51 5.51
N GLN A 353 11.96 -3.65 4.44
CA GLN A 353 10.63 -3.05 4.34
C GLN A 353 9.64 -3.68 5.33
N MET A 354 9.70 -5.01 5.49
CA MET A 354 8.85 -5.78 6.40
C MET A 354 9.06 -5.35 7.84
N VAL A 355 10.31 -5.36 8.34
CA VAL A 355 10.61 -4.98 9.73
C VAL A 355 10.26 -3.52 10.01
N ARG A 356 10.37 -2.64 9.01
CA ARG A 356 9.96 -1.23 9.14
C ARG A 356 8.44 -1.09 9.30
N GLN A 357 7.65 -1.82 8.53
CA GLN A 357 6.19 -1.85 8.70
C GLN A 357 5.79 -2.44 10.05
N VAL A 358 6.49 -3.49 10.50
CA VAL A 358 6.24 -4.09 11.82
C VAL A 358 6.63 -3.16 12.96
N GLU A 359 7.72 -2.38 12.84
CA GLU A 359 8.07 -1.31 13.82
C GLU A 359 6.92 -0.32 13.98
N PHE A 360 6.32 0.13 12.89
CA PHE A 360 5.19 1.07 12.92
C PHE A 360 3.94 0.45 13.53
N SER A 361 3.61 -0.78 13.15
CA SER A 361 2.46 -1.51 13.69
C SER A 361 2.60 -1.78 15.17
N LEU A 362 3.75 -2.25 15.65
CA LEU A 362 4.00 -2.49 17.07
C LEU A 362 4.00 -1.19 17.87
N PHE A 363 4.56 -0.11 17.33
CA PHE A 363 4.51 1.18 18.00
C PHE A 363 3.06 1.65 18.20
N ASP A 364 2.26 1.72 17.13
CA ASP A 364 0.83 2.06 17.19
C ASP A 364 0.08 1.15 18.17
N TRP A 365 0.29 -0.15 18.04
CA TRP A 365 -0.41 -1.14 18.84
C TRP A 365 -0.16 -0.95 20.33
N ARG A 366 1.12 -0.90 20.72
CA ARG A 366 1.53 -0.82 22.13
C ARG A 366 1.11 0.49 22.77
N ILE A 367 1.19 1.63 22.08
CA ILE A 367 0.77 2.91 22.69
C ILE A 367 -0.72 2.93 23.02
N HIS A 368 -1.57 2.19 22.29
CA HIS A 368 -3.01 2.11 22.57
C HIS A 368 -3.41 0.96 23.51
N ALA A 369 -2.72 -0.17 23.44
CA ALA A 369 -2.99 -1.34 24.26
C ALA A 369 -2.46 -1.18 25.71
N GLU A 370 -1.29 -0.54 25.87
CA GLU A 370 -0.58 -0.41 27.15
C GLU A 370 -0.75 0.95 27.83
N TYR A 371 -1.61 1.83 27.29
CA TYR A 371 -1.78 3.18 27.83
C TYR A 371 -2.24 3.16 29.29
N ASP A 372 -1.51 3.91 30.13
CA ASP A 372 -1.79 4.08 31.55
C ASP A 372 -1.84 5.58 31.88
N PRO A 373 -3.02 6.13 32.26
CA PRO A 373 -3.16 7.55 32.59
C PRO A 373 -2.20 8.04 33.68
N THR A 374 -1.72 7.16 34.56
CA THR A 374 -0.80 7.52 35.64
C THR A 374 0.65 7.70 35.16
N LYS A 375 0.97 7.16 33.98
CA LYS A 375 2.32 7.22 33.36
C LYS A 375 2.36 8.14 32.13
N GLY A 376 1.20 8.51 31.59
CA GLY A 376 1.10 9.22 30.31
C GLY A 376 1.46 8.31 29.12
N PRO A 377 1.63 8.88 27.91
CA PRO A 377 1.68 8.08 26.69
C PRO A 377 3.00 7.35 26.41
N ARG A 378 4.10 7.69 27.08
CA ARG A 378 5.41 6.98 26.98
C ARG A 378 5.92 6.76 25.54
N PHE A 379 5.58 7.64 24.58
CA PHE A 379 5.85 7.43 23.15
C PHE A 379 7.32 7.05 22.83
N ARG A 380 8.28 7.81 23.36
CA ARG A 380 9.71 7.59 23.08
C ARG A 380 10.23 6.28 23.67
N GLU A 381 9.73 5.91 24.84
CA GLU A 381 10.14 4.70 25.54
C GLU A 381 9.62 3.46 24.80
N ILE A 382 8.32 3.42 24.52
CA ILE A 382 7.69 2.33 23.75
C ILE A 382 8.34 2.18 22.38
N LEU A 383 8.58 3.28 21.65
CA LEU A 383 9.22 3.23 20.34
C LEU A 383 10.65 2.68 20.41
N ASN A 384 11.42 3.03 21.45
CA ASN A 384 12.77 2.50 21.63
C ASN A 384 12.76 0.99 21.93
N GLU A 385 11.86 0.53 22.80
CA GLU A 385 11.68 -0.89 23.11
C GLU A 385 11.27 -1.69 21.85
N VAL A 386 10.32 -1.18 21.06
CA VAL A 386 9.92 -1.79 19.78
C VAL A 386 11.11 -1.87 18.83
N ARG A 387 11.90 -0.80 18.71
CA ARG A 387 13.09 -0.78 17.87
C ARG A 387 14.13 -1.80 18.32
N GLU A 388 14.37 -1.95 19.63
CA GLU A 388 15.27 -2.97 20.18
C GLU A 388 14.92 -4.36 19.68
N GLN A 389 13.64 -4.68 19.58
CA GLN A 389 13.15 -5.98 19.14
C GLN A 389 13.19 -6.16 17.62
N VAL A 390 12.79 -5.14 16.84
CA VAL A 390 12.45 -5.32 15.41
C VAL A 390 13.40 -4.59 14.46
N SER A 391 13.92 -3.45 14.86
CA SER A 391 14.61 -2.54 13.94
C SER A 391 16.08 -2.90 13.76
N VAL A 392 16.50 -3.05 12.50
CA VAL A 392 17.90 -3.29 12.12
C VAL A 392 18.65 -2.01 11.76
N ILE A 393 17.92 -0.93 11.43
CA ILE A 393 18.46 0.41 11.19
C ILE A 393 18.09 1.28 12.39
N ARG A 394 19.06 1.84 13.09
CA ARG A 394 18.80 2.66 14.29
C ARG A 394 18.69 4.15 13.92
N PRO A 395 17.50 4.77 14.04
CA PRO A 395 17.37 6.20 13.78
C PRO A 395 18.12 7.01 14.84
N PRO A 396 18.56 8.24 14.51
CA PRO A 396 19.21 9.12 15.48
C PRO A 396 18.27 9.48 16.63
N SER A 397 18.84 9.81 17.79
CA SER A 397 18.09 10.14 19.02
C SER A 397 17.19 11.37 18.90
N PHE A 398 17.47 12.25 17.94
CA PHE A 398 16.63 13.41 17.62
C PHE A 398 15.38 13.04 16.81
N SER A 399 15.26 11.81 16.30
CA SER A 399 14.09 11.38 15.54
C SER A 399 12.80 11.54 16.37
N ARG A 400 11.78 12.11 15.74
CA ARG A 400 10.43 12.35 16.26
C ARG A 400 9.39 11.82 15.29
N PHE A 401 9.67 10.64 14.71
CA PHE A 401 8.79 9.95 13.77
C PHE A 401 7.31 9.98 14.20
N ALA A 402 7.03 9.66 15.47
CA ALA A 402 5.68 9.63 16.03
C ALA A 402 4.90 10.95 15.84
N ASN A 403 5.58 12.10 15.95
CA ASN A 403 4.97 13.43 15.81
C ASN A 403 4.39 13.72 14.42
N SER A 404 4.83 12.95 13.42
CA SER A 404 4.34 13.04 12.04
C SER A 404 3.59 11.78 11.58
N PHE A 405 3.21 10.90 12.51
CA PHE A 405 2.55 9.63 12.20
C PHE A 405 1.03 9.82 11.98
N ALA A 406 0.72 10.48 10.85
CA ALA A 406 -0.62 10.92 10.50
C ALA A 406 -1.65 9.79 10.43
N HIS A 407 -1.27 8.57 10.02
CA HIS A 407 -2.18 7.41 9.98
C HIS A 407 -2.86 7.17 11.33
N VAL A 408 -2.11 7.33 12.43
CA VAL A 408 -2.57 7.04 13.79
C VAL A 408 -3.14 8.26 14.50
N PHE A 409 -2.52 9.43 14.37
CA PHE A 409 -2.96 10.62 15.13
C PHE A 409 -3.86 11.57 14.33
N GLY A 410 -3.87 11.46 13.01
CA GLY A 410 -4.69 12.30 12.10
C GLY A 410 -5.55 11.50 11.11
N GLY A 411 -5.60 10.18 11.23
CA GLY A 411 -6.23 9.26 10.29
C GLY A 411 -7.00 8.14 10.98
N GLY A 412 -7.47 7.17 10.20
CA GLY A 412 -8.35 6.07 10.66
C GLY A 412 -7.64 4.84 11.23
N TYR A 413 -6.31 4.84 11.39
CA TYR A 413 -5.52 3.65 11.72
C TYR A 413 -5.04 3.60 13.17
N ALA A 414 -5.67 4.35 14.09
CA ALA A 414 -5.34 4.26 15.51
C ALA A 414 -5.65 2.87 16.07
N ALA A 415 -4.66 2.21 16.68
CA ALA A 415 -4.73 0.79 17.06
C ALA A 415 -5.16 -0.10 15.88
N GLY A 416 -4.67 0.22 14.69
CA GLY A 416 -5.12 -0.37 13.43
C GLY A 416 -4.06 -0.33 12.35
N TYR A 417 -2.86 0.19 12.60
CA TYR A 417 -1.81 0.17 11.58
C TYR A 417 -1.36 -1.26 11.21
N TYR A 418 -1.56 -2.23 12.13
CA TYR A 418 -1.34 -3.65 11.88
C TYR A 418 -2.19 -4.20 10.71
N SER A 419 -3.34 -3.57 10.42
CA SER A 419 -4.27 -3.97 9.37
C SER A 419 -3.61 -4.13 8.01
N TYR A 420 -2.59 -3.33 7.69
CA TYR A 420 -1.84 -3.46 6.42
C TYR A 420 -1.19 -4.84 6.28
N LYS A 421 -0.46 -5.29 7.31
CA LYS A 421 0.21 -6.61 7.28
C LYS A 421 -0.75 -7.76 7.50
N TRP A 422 -1.82 -7.52 8.28
CA TRP A 422 -2.87 -8.52 8.47
C TRP A 422 -3.56 -8.85 7.14
N ALA A 423 -4.00 -7.83 6.40
CA ALA A 423 -4.62 -8.02 5.10
C ALA A 423 -3.65 -8.59 4.06
N GLU A 424 -2.36 -8.22 4.11
CA GLU A 424 -1.36 -8.75 3.18
C GLU A 424 -1.16 -10.26 3.37
N VAL A 425 -1.27 -10.77 4.61
CA VAL A 425 -1.31 -12.21 4.89
C VAL A 425 -2.55 -12.86 4.28
N LEU A 426 -3.73 -12.26 4.47
CA LEU A 426 -4.96 -12.76 3.86
C LEU A 426 -4.83 -12.81 2.32
N ALA A 427 -4.31 -11.74 1.72
CA ALA A 427 -4.17 -11.60 0.27
C ALA A 427 -3.16 -12.59 -0.31
N ALA A 428 -1.98 -12.73 0.31
CA ALA A 428 -0.97 -13.68 -0.12
C ALA A 428 -1.46 -15.13 -0.02
N ASP A 429 -2.14 -15.48 1.06
CA ASP A 429 -2.68 -16.83 1.25
C ASP A 429 -3.91 -17.10 0.36
N ALA A 430 -4.70 -16.07 0.06
CA ALA A 430 -5.77 -16.18 -0.91
C ALA A 430 -5.22 -16.43 -2.32
N PHE A 431 -4.21 -15.67 -2.73
CA PHE A 431 -3.55 -15.86 -4.02
C PHE A 431 -2.83 -17.22 -4.11
N SER A 432 -2.30 -17.73 -2.99
CA SER A 432 -1.70 -19.08 -2.95
C SER A 432 -2.69 -20.17 -3.36
N ALA A 433 -4.00 -20.02 -3.07
CA ALA A 433 -5.02 -20.97 -3.51
C ALA A 433 -5.16 -21.00 -5.05
N PHE A 434 -4.92 -19.87 -5.73
CA PHE A 434 -4.85 -19.80 -7.18
C PHE A 434 -3.56 -20.43 -7.71
N GLN A 435 -2.42 -20.18 -7.07
CA GLN A 435 -1.15 -20.82 -7.45
C GLN A 435 -1.22 -22.36 -7.35
N GLU A 436 -1.95 -22.90 -6.36
CA GLU A 436 -2.17 -24.34 -6.16
C GLU A 436 -2.99 -25.00 -7.29
N ARG A 437 -3.86 -24.24 -7.98
CA ARG A 437 -4.82 -24.79 -8.96
C ARG A 437 -4.75 -24.17 -10.36
N GLY A 438 -3.88 -23.20 -10.57
CA GLY A 438 -3.78 -22.34 -11.75
C GLY A 438 -4.33 -20.94 -11.50
N VAL A 439 -3.56 -19.91 -11.89
CA VAL A 439 -3.83 -18.49 -11.59
C VAL A 439 -5.19 -17.99 -12.13
N PHE A 440 -5.73 -18.65 -13.17
CA PHE A 440 -7.05 -18.37 -13.74
C PHE A 440 -8.06 -19.51 -13.56
N ASN A 441 -7.92 -20.31 -12.50
CA ASN A 441 -8.88 -21.37 -12.20
C ASN A 441 -10.25 -20.77 -11.84
N ARG A 442 -11.26 -21.00 -12.70
CA ARG A 442 -12.61 -20.43 -12.49
C ARG A 442 -13.30 -20.92 -11.22
N GLU A 443 -13.11 -22.16 -10.80
CA GLU A 443 -13.72 -22.66 -9.55
C GLU A 443 -13.19 -21.91 -8.33
N VAL A 444 -11.88 -21.63 -8.29
CA VAL A 444 -11.27 -20.83 -7.21
C VAL A 444 -11.73 -19.38 -7.29
N ALA A 445 -11.81 -18.82 -8.50
CA ALA A 445 -12.28 -17.45 -8.72
C ALA A 445 -13.75 -17.26 -8.31
N ASP A 446 -14.63 -18.19 -8.68
CA ASP A 446 -16.04 -18.19 -8.27
C ASP A 446 -16.16 -18.33 -6.75
N SER A 447 -15.38 -19.23 -6.12
CA SER A 447 -15.34 -19.35 -4.67
C SER A 447 -14.89 -18.06 -3.98
N PHE A 448 -13.86 -17.38 -4.50
CA PHE A 448 -13.41 -16.09 -3.98
C PHE A 448 -14.50 -15.02 -4.16
N ARG A 449 -15.13 -14.97 -5.34
CA ARG A 449 -16.23 -14.05 -5.63
C ARG A 449 -17.39 -14.24 -4.64
N GLU A 450 -17.87 -15.46 -4.49
CA GLU A 450 -19.04 -15.80 -3.66
C GLU A 450 -18.79 -15.61 -2.16
N ASN A 451 -17.57 -15.88 -1.67
CA ASN A 451 -17.27 -15.82 -0.25
C ASN A 451 -16.70 -14.49 0.21
N ILE A 452 -15.99 -13.74 -0.66
CA ILE A 452 -15.30 -12.50 -0.30
C ILE A 452 -15.96 -11.29 -0.95
N LEU A 453 -16.12 -11.28 -2.28
CA LEU A 453 -16.56 -10.08 -3.01
C LEU A 453 -18.08 -9.85 -2.94
N GLU A 454 -18.88 -10.91 -2.94
CA GLU A 454 -20.35 -10.82 -3.01
C GLU A 454 -21.00 -10.51 -1.65
N VAL A 455 -20.31 -10.77 -0.53
CA VAL A 455 -20.91 -10.82 0.81
C VAL A 455 -20.95 -9.48 1.54
N GLY A 456 -20.14 -8.50 1.13
CA GLY A 456 -19.97 -7.23 1.85
C GLY A 456 -19.80 -7.42 3.36
N GLY A 457 -20.37 -6.52 4.16
CA GLY A 457 -20.35 -6.61 5.62
C GLY A 457 -21.37 -7.58 6.25
N THR A 458 -21.95 -8.52 5.50
CA THR A 458 -23.04 -9.39 6.02
C THR A 458 -22.55 -10.67 6.68
N ARG A 459 -21.27 -11.01 6.54
CA ARG A 459 -20.66 -12.21 7.10
C ARG A 459 -19.42 -11.86 7.88
N ASP A 460 -19.15 -12.60 8.94
CA ASP A 460 -17.85 -12.55 9.62
C ASP A 460 -16.72 -12.85 8.62
N ILE A 461 -15.74 -11.96 8.52
CA ILE A 461 -14.72 -12.04 7.47
C ILE A 461 -13.76 -13.22 7.68
N GLY A 462 -13.53 -13.63 8.93
CA GLY A 462 -12.77 -14.84 9.25
C GLY A 462 -13.50 -16.12 8.85
N GLU A 463 -14.84 -16.16 8.97
CA GLU A 463 -15.68 -17.25 8.46
C GLU A 463 -15.74 -17.25 6.92
N ALA A 464 -15.86 -16.07 6.30
CA ALA A 464 -15.82 -15.89 4.85
C ALA A 464 -14.50 -16.40 4.27
N PHE A 465 -13.36 -15.99 4.84
CA PHE A 465 -12.04 -16.47 4.45
C PHE A 465 -11.90 -17.98 4.63
N ARG A 466 -12.34 -18.53 5.76
CA ARG A 466 -12.31 -20.00 5.98
C ARG A 466 -13.17 -20.76 4.98
N SER A 467 -14.29 -20.18 4.56
CA SER A 467 -15.17 -20.81 3.57
C SER A 467 -14.55 -20.82 2.18
N PHE A 468 -13.86 -19.75 1.81
CA PHE A 468 -13.07 -19.69 0.59
C PHE A 468 -11.84 -20.62 0.65
N ARG A 469 -11.00 -20.48 1.68
CA ARG A 469 -9.68 -21.11 1.76
C ARG A 469 -9.72 -22.55 2.28
N GLY A 470 -10.79 -22.92 2.98
CA GLY A 470 -10.95 -24.20 3.69
C GLY A 470 -10.23 -24.27 5.05
N ARG A 471 -9.54 -23.20 5.46
CA ARG A 471 -8.76 -23.11 6.71
C ARG A 471 -8.55 -21.65 7.12
N ALA A 472 -8.04 -21.44 8.35
CA ALA A 472 -7.57 -20.14 8.81
C ALA A 472 -6.38 -19.64 7.95
N PRO A 473 -6.15 -18.31 7.89
CA PRO A 473 -5.05 -17.74 7.15
C PRO A 473 -3.69 -18.18 7.70
N ARG A 474 -2.70 -18.18 6.82
CA ARG A 474 -1.31 -18.60 7.07
C ARG A 474 -0.34 -17.54 6.59
N ILE A 475 0.72 -17.31 7.35
CA ILE A 475 1.72 -16.26 7.07
C ILE A 475 2.73 -16.69 6.00
N GLU A 476 2.93 -18.00 5.84
CA GLU A 476 3.97 -18.58 4.97
C GLU A 476 3.86 -18.14 3.50
N PRO A 477 2.67 -18.01 2.89
CA PRO A 477 2.54 -17.44 1.54
C PRO A 477 3.08 -16.01 1.44
N LEU A 478 2.83 -15.15 2.44
CA LEU A 478 3.38 -13.79 2.47
C LEU A 478 4.91 -13.83 2.54
N LEU A 479 5.46 -14.64 3.43
CA LEU A 479 6.92 -14.77 3.59
C LEU A 479 7.56 -15.28 2.29
N ALA A 480 6.95 -16.26 1.64
CA ALA A 480 7.41 -16.77 0.34
C ALA A 480 7.36 -15.69 -0.75
N GLN A 481 6.28 -14.91 -0.84
CA GLN A 481 6.17 -13.79 -1.79
C GLN A 481 7.20 -12.69 -1.53
N ALA A 482 7.57 -12.47 -0.27
CA ALA A 482 8.63 -11.56 0.12
C ALA A 482 10.03 -12.17 -0.07
N GLY A 483 10.18 -13.45 -0.39
CA GLY A 483 11.51 -14.11 -0.43
C GLY A 483 12.15 -14.29 0.95
N ILE A 484 11.35 -14.25 2.02
CA ILE A 484 11.79 -14.46 3.40
C ILE A 484 11.70 -15.97 3.71
N ASN A 485 12.86 -16.62 3.76
CA ASN A 485 12.95 -18.05 4.07
C ASN A 485 12.81 -18.29 5.57
N THR A 486 11.89 -19.18 5.97
CA THR A 486 11.71 -19.60 7.36
C THR A 486 12.62 -20.76 7.78
N VAL A 487 13.40 -21.30 6.84
CA VAL A 487 14.37 -22.36 7.09
C VAL A 487 15.76 -21.71 7.19
N PRO A 488 16.53 -21.90 8.28
CA PRO A 488 17.91 -21.45 8.34
C PRO A 488 18.69 -22.03 7.15
N PRO A 489 19.65 -21.31 6.55
CA PRO A 489 20.55 -21.94 5.59
C PRO A 489 21.19 -23.15 6.27
N ASP A 490 21.04 -24.32 5.65
CA ASP A 490 21.72 -25.54 6.09
C ASP A 490 23.22 -25.20 6.14
N ASN A 491 23.80 -25.23 7.34
CA ASN A 491 25.25 -25.11 7.50
C ASN A 491 25.88 -26.40 6.95
N SER A 492 26.10 -26.44 5.64
CA SER A 492 26.93 -27.46 4.97
C SER A 492 28.37 -26.99 4.85
#